data_AF-A0A7X8LX50-F1
#
_entry.id   AF-A0A7X8LX50-F1
#
_cell.length_a   1.000
_cell.length_b   1.000
_cell.length_c   1.000
_cell.angle_alpha   90.00
_cell.angle_beta   90.00
_cell.angle_gamma   90.00
#
_symmetry.space_group_name_H-M   'P 1'
#
loop_
_entity.id
_entity.type
_entity.pdbx_description
1 polymer ?
#
loop_
_entity_poly.entity_id
_entity_poly.type
_entity_poly.pdbx_seq_one_letter_code
_entity_poly.pdbx_strand_id
1 'polypeptide(L)'
;MKSSMKYVWGAALIIFGILVLFGRIGFLTSLLFSLTWPMIIIGFSLLFFIGYMSKRPRGVGLLVPGGIFFTIGMVLLIGELISYRLVWPGFIASPAVGLLLLYIFGDRSPGLLVPIGTLFTVAGTCFFAQLLGLWAVLWPGFIMAPAVGLFLLYLTDTSKSGLLIPVFILTGISVVFFTIFALGTIGKYLKYIVGAVLVIVGIKMIIKKPSANGYDSEDYYEP
;
A
#
# COMPACT_ATOMS: atom_id res chain seq x y z
N MET A 1 -11.09 61.05 -16.86
CA MET A 1 -11.50 59.63 -16.95
C MET A 1 -10.48 58.60 -16.43
N LYS A 2 -9.33 58.98 -15.84
CA LYS A 2 -8.28 58.04 -15.37
C LYS A 2 -8.37 57.66 -13.88
N SER A 3 -9.17 58.37 -13.08
CA SER A 3 -9.34 58.13 -11.64
C SER A 3 -10.36 57.02 -11.36
N SER A 4 -11.48 56.99 -12.08
CA SER A 4 -12.58 56.03 -11.91
C SER A 4 -12.15 54.57 -12.12
N MET A 5 -11.19 54.32 -13.03
CA MET A 5 -10.69 52.97 -13.33
C MET A 5 -9.92 52.36 -12.15
N LYS A 6 -9.26 53.18 -11.33
CA LYS A 6 -8.53 52.72 -10.13
C LYS A 6 -9.50 52.26 -9.03
N TYR A 7 -10.60 52.98 -8.85
CA TYR A 7 -11.64 52.62 -7.90
C TYR A 7 -12.45 51.40 -8.34
N VAL A 8 -12.69 51.24 -9.64
CA VAL A 8 -13.34 50.04 -10.20
C VAL A 8 -12.45 48.81 -10.04
N TRP A 9 -11.15 48.93 -10.29
CA TRP A 9 -10.20 47.83 -10.09
C TRP A 9 -10.06 47.45 -8.61
N GLY A 10 -10.04 48.45 -7.72
CA GLY A 10 -10.04 48.25 -6.28
C GLY A 10 -11.32 47.58 -5.77
N ALA A 11 -12.49 48.03 -6.21
CA ALA A 11 -13.78 47.43 -5.85
C ALA A 11 -13.90 45.98 -6.37
N ALA A 12 -13.44 45.71 -7.59
CA ALA A 12 -13.39 44.35 -8.14
C ALA A 12 -12.48 43.43 -7.30
N LEU A 13 -11.32 43.94 -6.85
CA LEU A 13 -10.39 43.21 -5.98
C LEU A 13 -10.97 42.94 -4.59
N ILE A 14 -11.69 43.91 -4.01
CA ILE A 14 -12.35 43.76 -2.71
C ILE A 14 -13.50 42.75 -2.80
N ILE A 15 -14.31 42.80 -3.86
CA ILE A 15 -15.40 41.84 -4.09
C ILE A 15 -14.84 40.43 -4.32
N PHE A 16 -13.77 40.29 -5.11
CA PHE A 16 -13.10 39.02 -5.32
C PHE A 16 -12.48 38.46 -4.02
N GLY A 17 -11.87 39.34 -3.21
CA GLY A 17 -11.34 38.97 -1.89
C GLY A 17 -12.41 38.53 -0.90
N ILE A 18 -13.56 39.21 -0.87
CA ILE A 18 -14.71 38.84 -0.03
C ILE A 18 -15.33 37.50 -0.51
N LEU A 19 -15.38 37.27 -1.83
CA LEU A 19 -15.85 36.00 -2.39
C LEU A 19 -14.96 34.81 -2.00
N VAL A 20 -13.64 35.03 -1.98
CA VAL A 20 -12.64 34.05 -1.52
C VAL A 20 -12.78 33.79 -0.02
N LEU A 21 -13.07 34.81 0.79
CA LEU A 21 -13.27 34.71 2.24
C LEU A 21 -14.58 34.01 2.65
N PHE A 22 -15.64 34.05 1.82
CA PHE A 22 -16.96 33.48 2.14
C PHE A 22 -17.04 31.93 2.07
N GLY A 23 -15.89 31.24 2.01
CA GLY A 23 -15.70 29.95 2.70
C GLY A 23 -16.39 28.71 2.12
N ARG A 24 -17.33 28.83 1.17
CA ARG A 24 -17.97 27.69 0.49
C ARG A 24 -17.31 27.34 -0.86
N ILE A 25 -16.49 28.24 -1.38
CA ILE A 25 -15.63 28.04 -2.55
C ILE A 25 -14.27 27.45 -2.13
N GLY A 26 -13.80 27.70 -0.91
CA GLY A 26 -12.52 27.18 -0.41
C GLY A 26 -12.39 25.66 -0.48
N PHE A 27 -13.47 24.93 -0.18
CA PHE A 27 -13.50 23.47 -0.27
C PHE A 27 -13.47 22.95 -1.72
N LEU A 28 -14.25 23.57 -2.62
CA LEU A 28 -14.26 23.20 -4.03
C LEU A 28 -12.93 23.57 -4.70
N THR A 29 -12.37 24.74 -4.39
CA THR A 29 -11.07 25.19 -4.91
C THR A 29 -9.92 24.37 -4.36
N SER A 30 -9.94 23.97 -3.08
CA SER A 30 -8.92 23.07 -2.53
C SER A 30 -9.01 21.69 -3.17
N LEU A 31 -10.22 21.14 -3.32
CA LEU A 31 -10.45 19.83 -3.96
C LEU A 31 -10.04 19.86 -5.44
N LEU A 32 -10.43 20.91 -6.17
CA LEU A 32 -10.06 21.13 -7.56
C LEU A 32 -8.54 21.24 -7.69
N PHE A 33 -7.87 21.99 -6.82
CA PHE A 33 -6.42 22.13 -6.85
C PHE A 33 -5.70 20.80 -6.55
N SER A 34 -6.16 20.06 -5.54
CA SER A 34 -5.68 18.72 -5.18
C SER A 34 -5.86 17.71 -6.32
N LEU A 35 -6.97 17.75 -7.07
CA LEU A 35 -7.16 16.88 -8.24
C LEU A 35 -6.40 17.35 -9.49
N THR A 36 -6.22 18.67 -9.65
CA THR A 36 -5.63 19.25 -10.86
C THR A 36 -4.14 18.99 -10.95
N TRP A 37 -3.39 19.05 -9.85
CA TRP A 37 -1.93 18.88 -9.91
C TRP A 37 -1.48 17.46 -10.34
N PRO A 38 -2.05 16.35 -9.83
CA PRO A 38 -1.77 15.01 -10.33
C PRO A 38 -2.12 14.84 -11.82
N MET A 39 -3.21 15.47 -12.28
CA MET A 39 -3.60 15.43 -13.70
C MET A 39 -2.58 16.12 -14.61
N ILE A 40 -1.91 17.17 -14.15
CA ILE A 40 -0.80 17.81 -14.89
C ILE A 40 0.36 16.82 -15.07
N ILE A 41 0.70 16.06 -14.03
CA ILE A 41 1.77 15.04 -14.07
C ILE A 41 1.41 13.92 -15.07
N ILE A 42 0.16 13.47 -15.08
CA ILE A 42 -0.35 12.52 -16.09
C ILE A 42 -0.29 13.14 -17.49
N GLY A 43 -0.60 14.43 -17.62
CA GLY A 43 -0.46 15.20 -18.86
C GLY A 43 0.97 15.17 -19.40
N PHE A 44 1.98 15.38 -18.54
CA PHE A 44 3.39 15.25 -18.93
C PHE A 44 3.75 13.84 -19.37
N SER A 45 3.23 12.82 -18.70
CA SER A 45 3.41 11.43 -19.13
C SER A 45 2.89 11.19 -20.56
N LEU A 46 1.72 11.70 -20.89
CA LEU A 46 1.12 11.60 -22.23
C LEU A 46 2.02 12.23 -23.31
N LEU A 47 2.71 13.34 -23.01
CA LEU A 47 3.67 13.94 -23.94
C LEU A 47 4.83 12.99 -24.29
N PHE A 48 5.33 12.21 -23.31
CA PHE A 48 6.35 11.19 -23.56
C PHE A 48 5.82 10.03 -24.42
N PHE A 49 4.57 9.60 -24.20
CA PHE A 49 3.92 8.60 -25.07
C PHE A 49 3.74 9.08 -26.50
N ILE A 50 3.37 10.35 -26.70
CA ILE A 50 3.27 10.97 -28.04
C ILE A 50 4.66 11.05 -28.68
N GLY A 51 5.68 11.45 -27.92
CA GLY A 51 7.07 11.49 -28.36
C GLY A 51 7.59 10.12 -28.80
N TYR A 52 7.17 9.05 -28.12
CA TYR A 52 7.44 7.68 -28.56
C TYR A 52 6.77 7.35 -29.90
N MET A 53 5.47 7.63 -30.04
CA MET A 53 4.72 7.34 -31.28
C MET A 53 5.33 8.07 -32.50
N SER A 54 5.82 9.30 -32.31
CA SER A 54 6.44 10.10 -33.37
C SER A 54 7.82 9.60 -33.82
N LYS A 55 8.56 8.86 -32.99
CA LYS A 55 9.93 8.38 -33.27
C LYS A 55 10.05 6.86 -33.36
N ARG A 56 8.94 6.17 -33.66
CA ARG A 56 8.92 4.71 -33.81
C ARG A 56 9.90 4.29 -34.92
N PRO A 57 10.82 3.33 -34.71
CA PRO A 57 10.96 2.42 -33.56
C PRO A 57 12.06 2.78 -32.54
N ARG A 58 12.89 3.80 -32.75
CA ARG A 58 14.07 4.08 -31.89
C ARG A 58 13.76 4.82 -30.58
N GLY A 59 12.52 5.26 -30.38
CA GLY A 59 12.10 6.06 -29.22
C GLY A 59 11.75 5.28 -27.94
N VAL A 60 12.06 3.98 -27.84
CA VAL A 60 11.58 3.12 -26.73
C VAL A 60 12.07 3.57 -25.34
N GLY A 61 13.22 4.26 -25.28
CA GLY A 61 13.73 4.83 -24.03
C GLY A 61 12.83 5.92 -23.42
N LEU A 62 12.00 6.61 -24.21
CA LEU A 62 11.06 7.62 -23.71
C LEU A 62 9.90 7.00 -22.90
N LEU A 63 9.62 5.70 -23.06
CA LEU A 63 8.56 5.05 -22.28
C LEU A 63 8.91 4.89 -20.82
N VAL A 64 10.20 4.84 -20.46
CA VAL A 64 10.60 4.71 -19.05
C VAL A 64 10.17 5.94 -18.25
N PRO A 65 10.58 7.18 -18.60
CA PRO A 65 10.10 8.37 -17.92
C PRO A 65 8.58 8.55 -18.09
N GLY A 66 8.03 8.22 -19.27
CA GLY A 66 6.58 8.26 -19.51
C GLY A 66 5.80 7.38 -18.53
N GLY A 67 6.20 6.12 -18.37
CA GLY A 67 5.59 5.17 -17.44
C GLY A 67 5.75 5.59 -15.99
N ILE A 68 6.93 6.10 -15.60
CA ILE A 68 7.19 6.62 -14.25
C ILE A 68 6.24 7.78 -13.92
N PHE A 69 6.15 8.78 -14.81
CA PHE A 69 5.25 9.91 -14.58
C PHE A 69 3.77 9.49 -14.58
N PHE A 70 3.40 8.51 -15.41
CA PHE A 70 2.04 7.97 -15.42
C PHE A 70 1.67 7.39 -14.06
N THR A 71 2.52 6.52 -13.52
CA THR A 71 2.29 5.89 -12.22
C THR A 71 2.35 6.88 -11.08
N ILE A 72 3.31 7.81 -11.07
CA ILE A 72 3.36 8.86 -10.03
C ILE A 72 2.09 9.70 -10.06
N GLY A 73 1.65 10.12 -11.24
CA GLY A 73 0.40 10.87 -11.40
C GLY A 73 -0.81 10.09 -10.90
N MET A 74 -0.90 8.80 -11.23
CA MET A 74 -1.98 7.93 -10.75
C MET A 74 -1.93 7.72 -9.23
N VAL A 75 -0.74 7.49 -8.66
CA VAL A 75 -0.53 7.32 -7.22
C VAL A 75 -0.92 8.58 -6.45
N LEU A 76 -0.54 9.75 -6.95
CA LEU A 76 -0.91 11.02 -6.35
C LEU A 76 -2.42 11.27 -6.43
N LEU A 77 -3.04 10.95 -7.57
CA LEU A 77 -4.49 11.09 -7.76
C LEU A 77 -5.27 10.19 -6.80
N ILE A 78 -4.87 8.93 -6.65
CA ILE A 78 -5.49 7.98 -5.70
C ILE A 78 -5.18 8.40 -4.25
N GLY A 79 -4.00 8.97 -4.01
CA GLY A 79 -3.57 9.46 -2.69
C GLY A 79 -4.47 10.59 -2.17
N GLU A 80 -4.84 11.53 -3.04
CA GLU A 80 -5.80 12.60 -2.76
C GLU A 80 -7.23 12.07 -2.57
N LEU A 81 -7.61 11.00 -3.30
CA LEU A 81 -8.97 10.43 -3.23
C LEU A 81 -9.20 9.56 -1.99
N ILE A 82 -8.19 8.81 -1.55
CA ILE A 82 -8.31 7.80 -0.49
C ILE A 82 -7.43 8.16 0.70
N SER A 83 -6.12 7.97 0.57
CA SER A 83 -5.13 8.29 1.59
C SER A 83 -3.73 7.95 1.09
N TYR A 84 -2.81 8.90 1.16
CA TYR A 84 -1.38 8.66 0.89
C TYR A 84 -0.76 7.51 1.67
N ARG A 85 -1.29 7.22 2.87
CA ARG A 85 -0.78 6.12 3.70
C ARG A 85 -0.96 4.76 3.03
N LEU A 86 -1.96 4.56 2.16
CA LEU A 86 -2.16 3.30 1.46
C LEU A 86 -1.45 3.28 0.10
N VAL A 87 -1.32 4.43 -0.57
CA VAL A 87 -0.83 4.49 -1.96
C VAL A 87 0.68 4.66 -2.06
N TRP A 88 1.39 5.00 -0.98
CA TRP A 88 2.85 5.20 -1.02
C TRP A 88 3.67 4.04 -1.63
N PRO A 89 3.30 2.75 -1.50
CA PRO A 89 4.03 1.67 -2.16
C PRO A 89 3.99 1.78 -3.69
N GLY A 90 3.00 2.48 -4.22
CA GLY A 90 2.90 2.83 -5.63
C GLY A 90 4.07 3.68 -6.13
N PHE A 91 4.71 4.50 -5.27
CA PHE A 91 5.93 5.21 -5.66
C PHE A 91 7.10 4.25 -5.93
N ILE A 92 7.16 3.11 -5.23
CA ILE A 92 8.15 2.04 -5.49
C ILE A 92 7.79 1.28 -6.76
N ALA A 93 6.49 1.07 -7.03
CA ALA A 93 6.03 0.44 -8.27
C ALA A 93 6.26 1.32 -9.52
N SER A 94 6.43 2.63 -9.35
CA SER A 94 6.59 3.58 -10.45
C SER A 94 7.75 3.26 -11.41
N PRO A 95 9.01 3.11 -10.95
CA PRO A 95 10.10 2.66 -11.82
C PRO A 95 9.86 1.26 -12.40
N ALA A 96 9.15 0.38 -11.69
CA ALA A 96 8.81 -0.96 -12.18
C ALA A 96 7.91 -0.90 -13.42
N VAL A 97 6.90 -0.02 -13.42
CA VAL A 97 6.00 0.18 -14.57
C VAL A 97 6.75 0.82 -15.74
N GLY A 98 7.61 1.81 -15.50
CA GLY A 98 8.46 2.39 -16.54
C GLY A 98 9.34 1.34 -17.24
N LEU A 99 9.99 0.48 -16.46
CA LEU A 99 10.80 -0.63 -16.98
C LEU A 99 9.94 -1.70 -17.67
N LEU A 100 8.75 -2.00 -17.15
CA LEU A 100 7.80 -2.95 -17.74
C LEU A 100 7.32 -2.47 -19.12
N LEU A 101 7.06 -1.17 -19.27
CA LEU A 101 6.72 -0.59 -20.56
C LEU A 101 7.89 -0.70 -21.54
N LEU A 102 9.13 -0.46 -21.09
CA LEU A 102 10.30 -0.69 -21.93
C LEU A 102 10.42 -2.14 -22.36
N TYR A 103 10.14 -3.10 -21.47
CA TYR A 103 10.18 -4.52 -21.78
C TYR A 103 9.11 -4.93 -22.82
N ILE A 104 7.89 -4.40 -22.73
CA ILE A 104 6.78 -4.75 -23.64
C ILE A 104 6.98 -4.16 -25.03
N PHE A 105 7.42 -2.89 -25.12
CA PHE A 105 7.48 -2.12 -26.36
C PHE A 105 8.88 -2.00 -26.98
N GLY A 106 9.93 -2.36 -26.24
CA GLY A 106 11.31 -2.35 -26.68
C GLY A 106 11.86 -3.74 -26.97
N ASP A 107 13.20 -3.85 -26.95
CA ASP A 107 13.89 -5.12 -27.07
C ASP A 107 13.65 -5.92 -25.80
N ARG A 108 12.95 -7.05 -25.93
CA ARG A 108 12.54 -7.97 -24.84
C ARG A 108 13.74 -8.62 -24.16
N SER A 109 14.55 -7.83 -23.47
CA SER A 109 15.73 -8.26 -22.75
C SER A 109 15.29 -8.99 -21.48
N PRO A 110 15.55 -10.31 -21.35
CA PRO A 110 15.09 -11.10 -20.20
C PRO A 110 15.72 -10.64 -18.88
N GLY A 111 16.84 -9.92 -18.93
CA GLY A 111 17.49 -9.34 -17.74
C GLY A 111 16.68 -8.24 -17.05
N LEU A 112 15.82 -7.51 -17.79
CA LEU A 112 15.04 -6.40 -17.22
C LEU A 112 13.91 -6.88 -16.29
N LEU A 113 13.43 -8.11 -16.47
CA LEU A 113 12.34 -8.66 -15.66
C LEU A 113 12.73 -8.87 -14.19
N VAL A 114 14.03 -9.02 -13.91
CA VAL A 114 14.50 -9.19 -12.52
C VAL A 114 14.20 -7.92 -11.72
N PRO A 115 14.69 -6.72 -12.08
CA PRO A 115 14.29 -5.46 -11.43
C PRO A 115 12.78 -5.20 -11.42
N ILE A 116 12.08 -5.50 -12.53
CA ILE A 116 10.63 -5.29 -12.61
C ILE A 116 9.92 -6.13 -11.56
N GLY A 117 10.20 -7.44 -11.53
CA GLY A 117 9.61 -8.38 -10.59
C GLY A 117 9.94 -8.08 -9.14
N THR A 118 11.19 -7.69 -8.86
CA THR A 118 11.58 -7.32 -7.49
C THR A 118 10.83 -6.09 -7.02
N LEU A 119 10.79 -5.01 -7.81
CA LEU A 119 10.11 -3.78 -7.45
C LEU A 119 8.60 -3.98 -7.28
N PHE A 120 7.95 -4.74 -8.17
CA PHE A 120 6.53 -5.06 -8.03
C PHE A 120 6.24 -5.88 -6.77
N THR A 121 7.09 -6.85 -6.45
CA THR A 121 6.90 -7.68 -5.25
C THR A 121 7.15 -6.89 -3.97
N VAL A 122 8.15 -6.00 -3.95
CA VAL A 122 8.38 -5.07 -2.83
C VAL A 122 7.19 -4.14 -2.66
N ALA A 123 6.74 -3.50 -3.75
CA ALA A 123 5.58 -2.60 -3.71
C ALA A 123 4.31 -3.33 -3.24
N GLY A 124 4.06 -4.54 -3.75
CA GLY A 124 2.96 -5.39 -3.32
C GLY A 124 3.05 -5.77 -1.84
N THR A 125 4.21 -6.19 -1.37
CA THR A 125 4.45 -6.54 0.04
C THR A 125 4.17 -5.34 0.95
N CYS A 126 4.69 -4.17 0.61
CA CYS A 126 4.44 -2.93 1.34
C CYS A 126 2.95 -2.54 1.33
N PHE A 127 2.28 -2.70 0.18
CA PHE A 127 0.85 -2.43 0.06
C PHE A 127 0.00 -3.35 0.92
N PHE A 128 0.23 -4.66 0.87
CA PHE A 128 -0.46 -5.63 1.72
C PHE A 128 -0.14 -5.42 3.21
N ALA A 129 1.11 -5.09 3.54
CA ALA A 129 1.52 -4.82 4.92
C ALA A 129 0.80 -3.60 5.50
N GLN A 130 0.61 -2.58 4.67
CA GLN A 130 -0.10 -1.38 5.04
C GLN A 130 -1.62 -1.55 5.07
N LEU A 131 -2.17 -2.38 4.18
CA LEU A 131 -3.60 -2.71 4.10
C LEU A 131 -4.04 -3.56 5.30
N LEU A 132 -3.23 -4.56 5.67
CA LEU A 132 -3.53 -5.50 6.76
C LEU A 132 -2.99 -5.02 8.13
N GLY A 133 -2.06 -4.06 8.14
CA GLY A 133 -1.36 -3.63 9.36
C GLY A 133 -0.38 -4.68 9.91
N LEU A 134 -0.02 -5.71 9.13
CA LEU A 134 0.76 -6.87 9.55
C LEU A 134 2.24 -6.81 9.12
N TRP A 135 2.92 -5.73 9.44
CA TRP A 135 4.35 -5.53 9.12
C TRP A 135 5.24 -6.67 9.63
N ALA A 136 4.97 -7.17 10.84
CA ALA A 136 5.74 -8.25 11.46
C ALA A 136 5.56 -9.61 10.77
N VAL A 137 4.52 -9.79 9.95
CA VAL A 137 4.26 -11.06 9.26
C VAL A 137 4.67 -11.00 7.80
N LEU A 138 4.52 -9.84 7.16
CA LEU A 138 4.77 -9.67 5.73
C LEU A 138 6.22 -9.34 5.37
N TRP A 139 7.09 -9.07 6.34
CA TRP A 139 8.51 -8.84 6.09
C TRP A 139 9.23 -9.93 5.27
N PRO A 140 8.89 -11.23 5.34
CA PRO A 140 9.53 -12.25 4.50
C PRO A 140 9.22 -12.04 3.01
N GLY A 141 8.22 -11.24 2.66
CA GLY A 141 7.95 -10.80 1.29
C GLY A 141 9.13 -10.04 0.65
N PHE A 142 9.96 -9.35 1.44
CA PHE A 142 11.19 -8.74 0.93
C PHE A 142 12.23 -9.78 0.50
N ILE A 143 12.29 -10.95 1.14
CA ILE A 143 13.14 -12.08 0.72
C ILE A 143 12.54 -12.72 -0.55
N MET A 144 11.22 -12.74 -0.66
CA MET A 144 10.52 -13.27 -1.83
C MET A 144 10.70 -12.40 -3.08
N ALA A 145 10.89 -11.08 -2.92
CA ALA A 145 11.00 -10.15 -4.03
C ALA A 145 12.07 -10.50 -5.09
N PRO A 146 13.35 -10.75 -4.74
CA PRO A 146 14.33 -11.24 -5.71
C PRO A 146 13.99 -12.61 -6.28
N ALA A 147 13.32 -13.48 -5.52
CA ALA A 147 12.89 -14.79 -6.03
C ALA A 147 11.87 -14.65 -7.16
N VAL A 148 10.89 -13.75 -7.02
CA VAL A 148 9.89 -13.45 -8.07
C VAL A 148 10.55 -12.83 -9.29
N GLY A 149 11.48 -11.91 -9.11
CA GLY A 149 12.26 -11.32 -10.22
C GLY A 149 13.03 -12.38 -11.01
N LEU A 150 13.74 -13.28 -10.33
CA LEU A 150 14.48 -14.38 -10.96
C LEU A 150 13.55 -15.41 -11.62
N PHE A 151 12.38 -15.67 -11.01
CA PHE A 151 11.37 -16.56 -11.57
C PHE A 151 10.79 -16.03 -12.89
N LEU A 152 10.52 -14.72 -12.97
CA LEU A 152 10.06 -14.08 -14.21
C LEU A 152 11.10 -14.15 -15.34
N LEU A 153 12.38 -14.04 -15.00
CA LEU A 153 13.46 -14.24 -15.97
C LEU A 153 13.48 -15.69 -16.48
N TYR A 154 13.36 -16.67 -15.58
CA TYR A 154 13.30 -18.09 -15.96
C TYR A 154 12.14 -18.40 -16.93
N LEU A 155 10.97 -17.80 -16.73
CA LEU A 155 9.82 -17.97 -17.63
C LEU A 155 10.07 -17.42 -19.05
N THR A 156 10.92 -16.39 -19.17
CA THR A 156 11.23 -15.76 -20.46
C THR A 156 12.42 -16.42 -21.15
N ASP A 157 13.37 -16.96 -20.39
CA ASP A 157 14.59 -17.60 -20.88
C ASP A 157 14.76 -18.99 -20.25
N THR A 158 14.19 -19.99 -20.90
CA THR A 158 14.22 -21.39 -20.45
C THR A 158 15.61 -22.02 -20.55
N SER A 159 16.59 -21.35 -21.15
CA SER A 159 17.97 -21.86 -21.31
C SER A 159 18.73 -21.91 -19.98
N LYS A 160 18.25 -21.20 -18.95
CA LYS A 160 18.96 -21.02 -17.68
C LYS A 160 18.28 -21.76 -16.53
N SER A 161 18.04 -23.07 -16.70
CA SER A 161 17.46 -23.94 -15.66
C SER A 161 18.23 -23.93 -14.33
N GLY A 162 19.52 -23.56 -14.34
CA GLY A 162 20.33 -23.37 -13.13
C GLY A 162 19.83 -22.26 -12.20
N LEU A 163 18.98 -21.34 -12.67
CA LEU A 163 18.44 -20.24 -11.87
C LEU A 163 17.27 -20.66 -10.97
N LEU A 164 16.63 -21.81 -11.24
CA LEU A 164 15.53 -22.32 -10.42
C LEU A 164 15.99 -22.71 -9.01
N ILE A 165 17.23 -23.18 -8.86
CA ILE A 165 17.77 -23.61 -7.55
C ILE A 165 17.75 -22.42 -6.57
N PRO A 166 18.33 -21.24 -6.89
CA PRO A 166 18.17 -20.04 -6.08
C PRO A 166 16.71 -19.66 -5.81
N VAL A 167 15.85 -19.69 -6.84
CA VAL A 167 14.43 -19.32 -6.70
C VAL A 167 13.76 -20.19 -5.64
N PHE A 168 13.90 -21.51 -5.74
CA PHE A 168 13.30 -22.45 -4.78
C PHE A 168 13.82 -22.23 -3.36
N ILE A 169 15.13 -22.00 -3.20
CA ILE A 169 15.74 -21.73 -1.89
C ILE A 169 15.16 -20.45 -1.28
N LEU A 170 15.13 -19.35 -2.03
CA LEU A 170 14.62 -18.07 -1.53
C LEU A 170 13.11 -18.13 -1.24
N THR A 171 12.32 -18.77 -2.10
CA THR A 171 10.88 -18.95 -1.84
C THR A 171 10.65 -19.85 -0.63
N GLY A 172 11.42 -20.93 -0.48
CA GLY A 172 11.31 -21.85 0.66
C GLY A 172 11.60 -21.15 1.97
N ILE A 173 12.71 -20.40 2.03
CA ILE A 173 13.06 -19.58 3.21
C ILE A 173 11.94 -18.57 3.51
N SER A 174 11.49 -17.80 2.51
CA SER A 174 10.44 -16.80 2.72
C SER A 174 9.15 -17.41 3.27
N VAL A 175 8.70 -18.55 2.74
CA VAL A 175 7.50 -19.26 3.19
C VAL A 175 7.65 -19.78 4.62
N VAL A 176 8.81 -20.34 4.98
CA VAL A 176 9.09 -20.81 6.35
C VAL A 176 9.03 -19.64 7.34
N PHE A 177 9.72 -18.54 7.04
CA PHE A 177 9.68 -17.34 7.89
C PHE A 177 8.26 -16.76 7.99
N PHE A 178 7.54 -16.65 6.87
CA PHE A 178 6.16 -16.16 6.86
C PHE A 178 5.25 -17.02 7.75
N THR A 179 5.37 -18.34 7.64
CA THR A 179 4.58 -19.30 8.43
C THR A 179 4.86 -19.18 9.93
N ILE A 180 6.13 -19.09 10.34
CA ILE A 180 6.51 -18.96 11.75
C ILE A 180 5.97 -17.65 12.35
N PHE A 181 6.12 -16.53 11.65
CA PHE A 181 5.68 -15.23 12.15
C PHE A 181 4.15 -15.06 12.13
N ALA A 182 3.47 -15.62 11.14
CA ALA A 182 2.01 -15.65 11.08
C ALA A 182 1.43 -16.42 12.27
N LEU A 183 1.94 -17.63 12.53
CA LEU A 183 1.54 -18.45 13.68
C LEU A 183 1.88 -17.77 15.01
N GLY A 184 3.04 -17.12 15.11
CA GLY A 184 3.44 -16.38 16.31
C GLY A 184 2.49 -15.22 16.65
N THR A 185 2.00 -14.49 15.64
CA THR A 185 1.05 -13.39 15.83
C THR A 185 -0.31 -13.92 16.30
N ILE A 186 -0.84 -14.95 15.62
CA ILE A 186 -2.08 -15.62 16.00
C ILE A 186 -2.00 -16.21 17.42
N GLY A 187 -0.87 -16.83 17.76
CA GLY A 187 -0.63 -17.40 19.08
C GLY A 187 -0.62 -16.36 20.21
N LYS A 188 -0.14 -15.13 19.95
CA LYS A 188 -0.23 -14.03 20.94
C LYS A 188 -1.68 -13.66 21.21
N TYR A 189 -2.47 -13.43 20.16
CA TYR A 189 -3.90 -13.12 20.31
C TYR A 189 -4.65 -14.22 21.05
N LEU A 190 -4.39 -15.49 20.72
CA LEU A 190 -4.96 -16.64 21.44
C LEU A 190 -4.55 -16.67 22.92
N LYS A 191 -3.29 -16.43 23.25
CA LYS A 191 -2.83 -16.35 24.66
C LYS A 191 -3.55 -15.24 25.42
N TYR A 192 -3.71 -14.06 24.83
CA TYR A 192 -4.44 -12.96 25.46
C TYR A 192 -5.93 -13.29 25.66
N ILE A 193 -6.58 -13.90 24.67
CA ILE A 193 -7.99 -14.30 24.77
C ILE A 193 -8.17 -15.39 25.83
N VAL A 194 -7.36 -16.45 25.79
CA VAL A 194 -7.42 -17.53 26.79
C VAL A 194 -7.14 -16.99 28.19
N GLY A 195 -6.15 -16.10 28.35
CA GLY A 195 -5.87 -15.43 29.62
C GLY A 195 -7.04 -14.57 30.10
N ALA A 196 -7.65 -13.78 29.23
CA ALA A 196 -8.82 -12.96 29.57
C ALA A 196 -10.03 -13.81 29.98
N VAL A 197 -10.29 -14.89 29.23
CA VAL A 197 -11.34 -15.86 29.56
C VAL A 197 -11.07 -16.50 30.92
N LEU A 198 -9.83 -16.90 31.20
CA LEU A 198 -9.46 -17.50 32.48
C LEU A 198 -9.68 -16.53 33.66
N VAL A 199 -9.33 -15.25 33.48
CA VAL A 199 -9.56 -14.20 34.48
C VAL A 199 -11.06 -14.01 34.73
N ILE A 200 -11.87 -13.93 33.67
CA ILE A 200 -13.34 -13.80 33.80
C ILE A 200 -13.94 -15.01 34.51
N VAL A 201 -13.53 -16.22 34.13
CA VAL A 201 -13.99 -17.47 34.77
C VAL A 201 -13.58 -17.52 36.24
N GLY A 202 -12.34 -17.14 36.56
CA GLY A 202 -11.83 -17.08 37.93
C GLY A 202 -12.62 -16.10 38.82
N ILE A 203 -12.90 -14.90 38.31
CA ILE A 203 -13.72 -13.90 39.02
C ILE A 203 -15.14 -14.43 39.25
N LYS A 204 -15.74 -15.06 38.24
CA LYS A 204 -17.10 -15.62 38.34
C LYS A 204 -17.18 -16.75 39.38
N MET A 205 -16.10 -17.50 39.58
CA MET A 205 -16.02 -18.57 40.58
C MET A 205 -15.89 -18.03 42.01
N ILE A 206 -15.15 -16.94 42.24
CA ILE A 206 -15.01 -16.29 43.55
C ILE A 206 -16.32 -15.62 44.01
N ILE A 207 -17.05 -15.01 43.08
CA ILE A 207 -18.33 -14.34 43.41
C ILE A 207 -19.45 -15.34 43.70
N LYS A 208 -19.32 -16.59 43.25
CA LYS A 208 -20.27 -17.65 43.59
C LYS A 208 -20.03 -18.07 45.04
N LYS A 209 -20.64 -17.32 45.97
CA LYS A 209 -20.70 -17.62 47.41
C LYS A 209 -21.10 -19.09 47.61
N PRO A 210 -20.40 -19.87 48.46
CA PRO A 210 -20.86 -21.20 48.81
C PRO A 210 -22.21 -21.04 49.48
N SER A 211 -23.25 -21.60 48.87
CA SER A 211 -24.55 -21.77 49.52
C SER A 211 -24.30 -22.64 50.74
N ALA A 212 -24.23 -22.02 51.91
CA ALA A 212 -24.24 -22.70 53.19
C ALA A 212 -25.62 -23.34 53.34
N ASN A 213 -25.79 -24.54 52.80
CA ASN A 213 -26.93 -25.39 53.12
C ASN A 213 -26.47 -26.38 54.18
N GLY A 214 -26.81 -26.02 55.43
CA GLY A 214 -27.25 -26.93 56.49
C GLY A 214 -26.38 -28.14 56.75
N TYR A 215 -25.42 -27.99 57.66
CA TYR A 215 -25.08 -29.08 58.57
C TYR A 215 -26.22 -29.19 59.58
N ASP A 216 -27.27 -29.96 59.26
CA ASP A 216 -28.15 -30.49 60.30
C ASP A 216 -27.51 -31.75 60.86
N SER A 217 -26.59 -31.51 61.80
CA SER A 217 -26.25 -32.44 62.85
C SER A 217 -27.34 -32.35 63.91
N GLU A 218 -28.39 -33.16 63.78
CA GLU A 218 -29.29 -33.47 64.89
C GLU A 218 -28.98 -34.88 65.41
N ASP A 219 -27.86 -34.99 66.12
CA ASP A 219 -27.73 -35.91 67.24
C ASP A 219 -28.21 -35.16 68.48
N TYR A 220 -29.39 -35.48 69.03
CA TYR A 220 -29.68 -35.30 70.46
C TYR A 220 -30.78 -36.28 70.92
N TYR A 221 -30.31 -37.31 71.64
CA TYR A 221 -30.87 -37.91 72.87
C TYR A 221 -32.37 -38.27 72.98
N GLU A 222 -32.62 -39.59 73.00
CA GLU A 222 -33.30 -40.42 74.05
C GLU A 222 -34.16 -39.71 75.14
N PRO A 223 -35.20 -40.38 75.72
CA PRO A 223 -35.28 -41.82 76.03
C PRO A 223 -36.53 -42.60 75.57
#